data_AF-A0A537TLJ8-F1
#
_entry.id   AF-A0A537TLJ8-F1
#
_cell.length_a   1.000
_cell.length_b   1.000
_cell.length_c   1.000
_cell.angle_alpha   90.00
_cell.angle_beta   90.00
_cell.angle_gamma   90.00
#
_symmetry.space_group_name_H-M   'P 1'
#
loop_
_entity.id
_entity.type
_entity.pdbx_description
1 polymer ?
#
loop_
_entity_poly.entity_id
_entity_poly.type
_entity_poly.pdbx_seq_one_letter_code
_entity_poly.pdbx_strand_id
1 'polypeptide(L)'
;MSRLTFLTTPLYAPLIGVLVYAYEVLSPWSALLFFVPALAAQRLFILYQEQRRLAVELASANKRLETSGLSFASALVAALDARDRYTAGHSAAVAIYARDIAGRIGLTMNEQQLAHLCGLLHDVGKVGLPPSIL
;
A
#
# COMPACT_ATOMS: atom_id res chain seq x y z
N MET A 1 0.95 38.85 1.32
CA MET A 1 1.87 38.21 0.35
C MET A 1 3.20 38.94 0.15
N SER A 2 3.39 40.19 0.65
CA SER A 2 4.66 40.93 0.45
C SER A 2 5.82 40.55 1.39
N ARG A 3 5.57 40.03 2.60
CA ARG A 3 6.66 39.77 3.56
C ARG A 3 7.60 38.61 3.19
N LEU A 4 7.10 37.59 2.48
CA LEU A 4 7.94 36.45 2.06
C LEU A 4 8.89 36.82 0.90
N THR A 5 8.44 37.67 -0.03
CA THR A 5 9.26 38.09 -1.18
C THR A 5 10.41 39.00 -0.75
N PHE A 6 10.19 39.92 0.20
CA PHE A 6 11.27 40.76 0.74
C PHE A 6 12.37 39.96 1.46
N LEU A 7 12.04 38.81 2.05
CA LEU A 7 12.99 37.96 2.76
C LEU A 7 13.88 37.14 1.81
N THR A 8 13.36 36.76 0.65
CA THR A 8 14.07 35.92 -0.32
C THR A 8 14.85 36.72 -1.36
N THR A 9 14.47 37.99 -1.60
CA THR A 9 15.14 38.91 -2.53
C THR A 9 16.66 39.07 -2.26
N PRO A 10 17.15 39.26 -1.01
CA PRO A 10 18.59 39.38 -0.76
C PRO A 10 19.36 38.07 -0.99
N LEU A 11 18.68 36.92 -1.05
CA LEU A 11 19.29 35.62 -1.33
C LEU A 11 19.48 35.39 -2.84
N TYR A 12 18.52 35.83 -3.66
CA TYR A 12 18.55 35.65 -5.11
C TYR A 12 19.37 36.73 -5.84
N ALA A 13 19.42 37.96 -5.31
CA ALA A 13 20.18 39.06 -5.90
C ALA A 13 21.68 38.75 -6.14
N PRO A 14 22.45 38.19 -5.18
CA PRO A 14 23.85 37.86 -5.42
C PRO A 14 24.02 36.72 -6.44
N LEU A 15 23.11 35.74 -6.43
CA LEU A 15 23.14 34.63 -7.38
C LEU A 15 22.94 35.12 -8.83
N ILE A 16 21.93 35.98 -9.03
CA ILE A 16 21.66 36.59 -10.34
C ILE A 16 22.83 37.47 -10.77
N GLY A 17 23.40 38.26 -9.85
CA GLY A 17 24.57 39.10 -10.13
C GLY A 17 25.79 38.31 -10.58
N VAL A 18 26.09 37.19 -9.92
CA VAL A 18 27.17 36.26 -10.34
C VAL A 18 26.88 35.68 -11.73
N LEU A 19 25.63 35.34 -12.01
CA LEU A 19 25.23 34.76 -13.29
C LEU A 19 25.34 35.76 -14.45
N VAL A 20 24.93 37.01 -14.23
CA VAL A 20 25.08 38.12 -15.20
C VAL A 20 26.56 38.45 -15.42
N TYR A 21 27.35 38.55 -14.35
CA TYR A 21 28.80 38.79 -14.45
C TYR A 21 29.51 37.66 -15.23
N ALA A 22 29.17 36.40 -14.95
CA ALA A 22 29.73 35.25 -15.68
C ALA A 22 29.32 35.25 -17.16
N TYR A 23 28.10 35.71 -17.48
CA TYR A 23 27.62 35.84 -18.85
C TYR A 23 28.42 36.89 -19.65
N GLU A 24 28.65 38.06 -19.06
CA GLU A 24 29.39 39.15 -19.73
C GLU A 24 30.91 38.90 -19.81
N VAL A 25 31.50 38.29 -18.78
CA VAL A 25 32.98 38.18 -18.67
C VAL A 25 33.52 36.87 -19.24
N LEU A 26 32.82 35.74 -19.08
CA LEU A 26 33.32 34.45 -19.57
C LEU A 26 32.79 34.12 -20.96
N SER A 27 31.47 33.98 -21.12
CA SER A 27 30.82 33.66 -22.39
C SER A 27 29.30 33.46 -22.22
N PRO A 28 28.48 33.64 -23.27
CA PRO A 28 27.07 33.23 -23.29
C PRO A 28 26.83 31.74 -22.98
N TRP A 29 27.83 30.88 -23.21
CA TRP A 29 27.77 29.44 -22.90
C TRP A 29 27.60 29.13 -21.40
N SER A 30 27.90 30.08 -20.51
CA SER A 30 27.69 29.96 -19.06
C SER A 30 26.23 29.70 -18.69
N ALA A 31 25.26 30.21 -19.45
CA ALA A 31 23.84 29.95 -19.21
C ALA A 31 23.51 28.45 -19.28
N LEU A 32 24.08 27.72 -20.24
CA LEU A 32 23.86 26.27 -20.36
C LEU A 32 24.38 25.51 -19.14
N LEU A 33 25.47 25.96 -18.53
CA LEU A 33 26.03 25.36 -17.32
C LEU A 33 25.05 25.42 -16.13
N PHE A 34 24.16 26.40 -16.09
CA PHE A 34 23.14 26.52 -15.05
C PHE A 34 21.82 25.85 -15.46
N PHE A 35 21.33 26.11 -16.67
CA PHE A 35 20.02 25.63 -17.09
C PHE A 35 19.99 24.12 -17.38
N VAL A 36 21.07 23.54 -17.93
CA VAL A 36 21.10 22.11 -18.25
C VAL A 36 21.03 21.26 -16.97
N PRO A 37 21.87 21.48 -15.94
CA PRO A 37 21.75 20.73 -14.68
C PRO A 37 20.45 21.02 -13.94
N ALA A 38 19.94 22.27 -13.98
CA ALA A 38 18.67 22.60 -13.34
C ALA A 38 17.49 21.85 -13.97
N LEU A 39 17.41 21.80 -15.31
CA LEU A 39 16.39 21.02 -16.03
C LEU A 39 16.56 19.52 -15.81
N ALA A 40 17.81 19.01 -15.81
CA ALA A 40 18.10 17.61 -15.51
C ALA A 40 17.65 17.24 -14.09
N ALA A 41 17.96 18.07 -13.08
CA ALA A 41 17.54 17.87 -11.71
C ALA A 41 16.01 17.91 -11.56
N GLN A 42 15.34 18.88 -12.22
CA GLN A 42 13.88 18.94 -12.24
C GLN A 42 13.26 17.68 -12.85
N ARG A 43 13.79 17.20 -13.99
CA ARG A 43 13.31 15.97 -14.64
C ARG A 43 13.54 14.74 -13.79
N LEU A 44 14.72 14.62 -13.18
CA LEU A 44 15.05 13.52 -12.29
C LEU A 44 14.14 13.49 -11.06
N PHE A 45 13.85 14.67 -10.49
CA PHE A 45 12.94 14.79 -9.35
C PHE A 45 11.52 14.34 -9.70
N ILE A 46 10.99 14.74 -10.87
CA ILE A 46 9.67 14.30 -11.34
C ILE A 46 9.64 12.78 -11.55
N LEU A 47 10.66 12.21 -12.20
CA LEU A 47 10.76 10.77 -12.42
C LEU A 47 10.83 10.00 -11.10
N TYR A 48 11.60 10.50 -10.13
CA TYR A 48 11.69 9.92 -8.80
C TYR A 48 10.34 9.93 -8.07
N GLN A 49 9.60 11.04 -8.16
CA GLN A 49 8.25 11.12 -7.58
C GLN A 49 7.28 10.15 -8.24
N GLU A 50 7.32 10.04 -9.57
CA GLU A 50 6.44 9.13 -10.31
C GLU A 50 6.73 7.66 -9.96
N GLN A 51 8.01 7.26 -9.88
CA GLN A 51 8.37 5.92 -9.41
C GLN A 51 7.83 5.64 -8.02
N ARG A 52 7.92 6.60 -7.10
CA ARG A 52 7.43 6.43 -5.73
C ARG A 52 5.91 6.33 -5.68
N ARG A 53 5.19 7.08 -6.51
CA ARG A 53 3.74 6.99 -6.65
C ARG A 53 3.31 5.61 -7.16
N LEU A 54 3.93 5.14 -8.23
CA LEU A 54 3.64 3.81 -8.81
C LEU A 54 3.91 2.68 -7.80
N ALA A 55 4.98 2.79 -7.01
CA ALA A 55 5.28 1.81 -5.96
C ALA A 55 4.19 1.74 -4.88
N VAL A 56 3.68 2.91 -4.43
CA VAL A 56 2.57 2.98 -3.46
C VAL A 56 1.27 2.45 -4.06
N GLU A 57 0.98 2.80 -5.31
CA GLU A 57 -0.21 2.33 -6.01
C GLU A 57 -0.21 0.81 -6.18
N LEU A 58 0.92 0.23 -6.61
CA LEU A 58 1.10 -1.22 -6.72
C LEU A 58 0.90 -1.92 -5.37
N ALA A 59 1.49 -1.40 -4.31
CA ALA A 59 1.31 -1.95 -2.96
C ALA A 59 -0.17 -1.91 -2.53
N SER A 60 -0.87 -0.81 -2.84
CA SER A 60 -2.30 -0.68 -2.52
C SER A 60 -3.18 -1.62 -3.34
N ALA A 61 -2.86 -1.82 -4.62
CA ALA A 61 -3.57 -2.73 -5.52
C ALA A 61 -3.40 -4.19 -5.06
N ASN A 62 -2.17 -4.60 -4.71
CA ASN A 62 -1.91 -5.92 -4.14
C ASN A 62 -2.70 -6.16 -2.86
N LYS A 63 -2.73 -5.18 -1.94
CA LYS A 63 -3.52 -5.29 -0.70
C LYS A 63 -5.03 -5.43 -0.97
N ARG A 64 -5.55 -4.73 -1.98
CA ARG A 64 -6.96 -4.86 -2.42
C ARG A 64 -7.26 -6.24 -3.01
N LEU A 65 -6.34 -6.82 -3.78
CA LEU A 65 -6.46 -8.17 -4.31
C LEU A 65 -6.48 -9.20 -3.19
N GLU A 66 -5.56 -9.10 -2.22
CA GLU A 66 -5.52 -9.99 -1.06
C GLU A 66 -6.83 -9.93 -0.25
N THR A 67 -7.31 -8.72 0.06
CA THR A 67 -8.55 -8.53 0.82
C THR A 67 -9.78 -9.07 0.06
N SER A 68 -9.81 -8.86 -1.26
CA SER A 68 -10.87 -9.39 -2.13
C SER A 68 -10.84 -10.92 -2.18
N GLY A 69 -9.64 -11.52 -2.23
CA GLY A 69 -9.46 -12.97 -2.20
C GLY A 69 -9.98 -13.60 -0.91
N LEU A 70 -9.66 -13.00 0.25
CA LEU A 70 -10.17 -13.44 1.56
C LEU A 70 -11.70 -13.30 1.66
N SER A 71 -12.25 -12.20 1.15
CA SER A 71 -13.70 -11.97 1.13
C SER A 71 -14.42 -12.99 0.24
N PHE A 72 -13.86 -13.29 -0.94
CA PHE A 72 -14.40 -14.29 -1.85
C PHE A 72 -14.35 -15.70 -1.26
N ALA A 73 -13.22 -16.09 -0.64
CA ALA A 73 -13.10 -17.38 0.04
C ALA A 73 -14.13 -17.52 1.18
N SER A 74 -14.32 -16.46 1.97
CA SER A 74 -15.33 -16.43 3.05
C SER A 74 -16.75 -16.56 2.50
N ALA A 75 -17.07 -15.87 1.41
CA ALA A 75 -18.37 -15.95 0.76
C ALA A 75 -18.63 -17.34 0.16
N LEU A 76 -17.60 -17.98 -0.41
CA LEU A 76 -17.70 -19.35 -0.93
C LEU A 76 -17.99 -20.35 0.18
N VAL A 77 -17.31 -20.24 1.33
CA VAL A 77 -17.59 -21.08 2.50
C VAL A 77 -19.01 -20.85 3.03
N ALA A 78 -19.44 -19.60 3.16
CA ALA A 78 -20.81 -19.29 3.57
C ALA A 78 -21.86 -19.87 2.60
N ALA A 79 -21.58 -19.84 1.29
CA ALA A 79 -22.47 -20.42 0.28
C ALA A 79 -22.50 -21.96 0.32
N LEU A 80 -21.38 -22.60 0.65
CA LEU A 80 -21.29 -24.05 0.88
C LEU A 80 -22.05 -24.45 2.15
N ASP A 81 -21.85 -23.72 3.24
CA ASP A 81 -22.59 -23.91 4.50
C ASP A 81 -24.10 -23.71 4.32
N ALA A 82 -24.52 -22.78 3.44
CA ALA A 82 -25.94 -22.57 3.14
C ALA A 82 -26.59 -23.74 2.38
N ARG A 83 -25.79 -24.59 1.70
CA ARG A 83 -26.30 -25.79 1.02
C ARG A 83 -26.43 -27.00 1.96
N ASP A 84 -25.76 -27.00 3.10
CA ASP A 84 -25.78 -28.10 4.04
C ASP A 84 -26.46 -27.69 5.36
N ARG A 85 -27.72 -28.13 5.56
CA ARG A 85 -28.54 -27.78 6.75
C ARG A 85 -27.89 -28.16 8.08
N TYR A 86 -26.82 -28.96 8.06
CA TYR A 86 -26.06 -29.40 9.22
C TYR A 86 -24.93 -28.43 9.63
N THR A 87 -24.38 -27.59 8.74
CA THR A 87 -23.15 -26.80 9.02
C THR A 87 -23.34 -25.29 9.23
N ALA A 88 -24.51 -24.73 8.93
CA ALA A 88 -24.77 -23.27 8.96
C ALA A 88 -24.47 -22.53 10.30
N GLY A 89 -24.29 -23.26 11.41
CA GLY A 89 -23.83 -22.70 12.69
C GLY A 89 -22.57 -23.35 13.26
N HIS A 90 -22.09 -24.46 12.68
CA HIS A 90 -20.97 -25.22 13.22
C HIS A 90 -19.65 -24.48 13.00
N SER A 91 -19.34 -24.14 11.74
CA SER A 91 -18.09 -23.45 11.38
C SER A 91 -17.98 -22.09 12.08
N ALA A 92 -19.09 -21.36 12.18
CA ALA A 92 -19.15 -20.10 12.92
C ALA A 92 -18.91 -20.28 14.43
N ALA A 93 -19.50 -21.30 15.05
CA ALA A 93 -19.27 -21.60 16.46
C ALA A 93 -17.81 -22.03 16.73
N VAL A 94 -17.26 -22.92 15.89
CA VAL A 94 -15.84 -23.35 15.96
C VAL A 94 -14.91 -22.15 15.83
N ALA A 95 -15.18 -21.24 14.90
CA ALA A 95 -14.39 -20.03 14.70
C ALA A 95 -14.42 -19.08 15.91
N ILE A 96 -15.58 -18.91 16.56
CA ILE A 96 -15.70 -18.10 17.77
C ILE A 96 -14.90 -18.75 18.91
N TYR A 97 -15.08 -20.06 19.13
CA TYR A 97 -14.36 -20.78 20.18
C TYR A 97 -12.85 -20.77 19.97
N ALA A 98 -12.38 -20.97 18.74
CA ALA A 98 -10.95 -20.93 18.42
C ALA A 98 -10.32 -19.57 18.76
N ARG A 99 -10.99 -18.47 18.40
CA ARG A 99 -10.56 -17.10 18.74
C ARG A 99 -10.52 -16.87 20.25
N ASP A 100 -11.58 -17.25 20.94
CA ASP A 100 -11.71 -17.00 22.39
C ASP A 100 -10.70 -17.84 23.19
N ILE A 101 -10.40 -19.07 22.75
CA ILE A 101 -9.32 -19.90 23.31
C ILE A 101 -7.98 -19.22 23.06
N ALA A 102 -7.70 -18.78 21.83
CA ALA A 102 -6.46 -18.06 21.48
C ALA A 102 -6.24 -16.82 22.35
N GLY A 103 -7.30 -16.06 22.64
CA GLY A 103 -7.24 -14.91 23.54
C GLY A 103 -6.94 -15.30 24.99
N ARG A 104 -7.52 -16.39 25.49
CA ARG A 104 -7.29 -16.87 26.86
C ARG A 104 -5.88 -17.40 27.11
N ILE A 105 -5.23 -17.93 26.08
CA ILE A 105 -3.83 -18.40 26.18
C ILE A 105 -2.80 -17.30 25.91
N GLY A 106 -3.24 -16.05 25.69
CA GLY A 106 -2.36 -14.89 25.59
C GLY A 106 -1.79 -14.60 24.19
N LEU A 107 -2.39 -15.14 23.12
CA LEU A 107 -1.95 -14.84 21.76
C LEU A 107 -2.29 -13.41 21.35
N THR A 108 -1.53 -12.89 20.39
CA THR A 108 -1.74 -11.55 19.83
C THR A 108 -3.07 -11.44 19.09
N MET A 109 -3.60 -10.23 18.94
CA MET A 109 -4.84 -9.99 18.18
C MET A 109 -4.78 -10.55 16.75
N ASN A 110 -3.61 -10.47 16.10
CA ASN A 110 -3.42 -11.03 14.76
C ASN A 110 -3.56 -12.56 14.75
N GLU A 111 -2.98 -13.25 15.74
CA GLU A 111 -3.09 -14.70 15.88
C GLU A 111 -4.51 -15.14 16.24
N GLN A 112 -5.22 -14.37 17.06
CA GLN A 112 -6.64 -14.62 17.37
C GLN A 112 -7.50 -14.50 16.10
N GLN A 113 -7.27 -13.46 15.29
CA GLN A 113 -7.96 -13.27 14.01
C GLN A 113 -7.67 -14.41 13.03
N LEU A 114 -6.43 -14.89 13.01
CA LEU A 114 -6.02 -16.03 12.20
C LEU A 114 -6.70 -17.32 12.67
N ALA A 115 -6.75 -17.58 13.98
CA ALA A 115 -7.46 -18.74 14.54
C ALA A 115 -8.95 -18.73 14.21
N HIS A 116 -9.59 -17.56 14.25
CA HIS A 116 -10.98 -17.39 13.82
C HIS A 116 -11.18 -17.77 12.34
N LEU A 117 -10.32 -17.25 11.46
CA LEU A 117 -10.38 -17.54 10.04
C LEU A 117 -10.15 -19.03 9.75
N CYS A 118 -9.18 -19.65 10.42
CA CYS A 118 -8.94 -21.09 10.31
C CYS A 118 -10.15 -21.92 10.74
N GLY A 119 -10.84 -21.54 11.82
CA GLY A 119 -12.06 -22.22 12.26
C GLY A 119 -13.22 -22.10 11.27
N LEU A 120 -13.39 -20.93 10.65
CA LEU A 120 -14.38 -20.72 9.59
C LEU A 120 -14.11 -21.61 8.38
N LEU A 121 -12.85 -21.78 8.01
CA LEU A 121 -12.44 -22.46 6.78
C LEU A 121 -12.02 -23.93 6.99
N HIS A 122 -12.07 -24.48 8.21
CA HIS A 122 -11.42 -25.75 8.55
C HIS A 122 -11.88 -26.94 7.67
N ASP A 123 -13.14 -26.91 7.25
CA ASP A 123 -13.78 -27.94 6.44
C ASP A 123 -13.82 -27.62 4.93
N VAL A 124 -13.17 -26.53 4.48
CA VAL A 124 -13.12 -26.16 3.05
C VAL A 124 -12.49 -27.26 2.18
N GLY A 125 -11.63 -28.11 2.75
CA GLY A 125 -11.02 -29.24 2.07
C GLY A 125 -12.00 -30.38 1.74
N LYS A 126 -13.17 -30.44 2.38
CA LYS A 126 -14.20 -31.48 2.14
C LYS A 126 -14.99 -31.27 0.85
N VAL A 127 -14.88 -30.08 0.23
CA VAL A 127 -15.60 -29.70 -1.00
C VAL A 127 -15.28 -30.62 -2.20
N GLY A 128 -14.11 -31.27 -2.21
CA GLY A 128 -13.71 -32.20 -3.26
C GLY A 128 -14.05 -33.67 -2.99
N LEU A 129 -14.63 -34.01 -1.84
CA LEU A 129 -14.87 -35.40 -1.44
C LEU A 129 -16.26 -35.89 -1.88
N PRO A 130 -16.38 -37.10 -2.44
CA PRO A 130 -17.68 -37.69 -2.76
C PRO A 130 -18.49 -37.96 -1.47
N PRO A 131 -19.84 -37.82 -1.50
CA PRO A 131 -20.69 -37.95 -0.31
C PRO A 131 -20.57 -39.30 0.41
N SER A 132 -20.12 -40.34 -0.27
CA SER A 132 -19.91 -41.68 0.30
C SER A 132 -18.76 -41.77 1.30
N ILE A 133 -17.91 -40.73 1.41
CA ILE A 133 -16.75 -40.67 2.31
C ILE A 133 -17.03 -39.77 3.53
N LEU A 134 -18.09 -38.95 3.48
CA LEU A 134 -18.44 -37.95 4.50
C LEU A 134 -19.44 -38.48 5.52
#